data_AF-A0A086ARZ5-F1
#
_entry.id   AF-A0A086ARZ5-F1
#
_cell.length_a   1.000
_cell.length_b   1.000
_cell.length_c   1.000
_cell.angle_alpha   90.00
_cell.angle_beta   90.00
_cell.angle_gamma   90.00
#
_symmetry.space_group_name_H-M   'P 1'
#
loop_
_entity.id
_entity.type
_entity.pdbx_description
1 polymer ?
#
loop_
_entity_poly.entity_id
_entity_poly.type
_entity_poly.pdbx_seq_one_letter_code
_entity_poly.pdbx_strand_id
1 'polypeptide(L)'
;MKQIIILTIYLLCNTVALNAQSADIKQIEKGIKLQAMEGKYQKKAVDLNNDGQIDVIYTYQCGEPKCVEVYLNIGGVYKKVVNEPFGSSKLDETTSKKQLRLILYHCCGESPYESRRLFGFGKNAALLEENYVLTNDEYVQEKNAMLLPVVYLATPRFVRNTIDNYNVRYSPIIKATGKKGVDDFVFTCEEGTNIIAKLKQKSTIKVLAEKVEAERTWLFVEIEKSAIAGECNPVSFDFKDQKLRGWISGKFTENIAEKK
;
A
#
# COMPACT_ATOMS: atom_id res chain seq x y z
N MET A 1 -23.85 36.76 -38.89
CA MET A 1 -24.71 36.56 -37.70
C MET A 1 -24.58 35.16 -37.08
N LYS A 2 -24.79 34.04 -37.80
CA LYS A 2 -24.65 32.68 -37.24
C LYS A 2 -23.28 32.38 -36.61
N GLN A 3 -22.17 32.81 -37.22
CA GLN A 3 -20.82 32.60 -36.66
C GLN A 3 -20.54 33.41 -35.37
N ILE A 4 -21.11 34.61 -35.23
CA ILE A 4 -20.94 35.45 -34.04
C ILE A 4 -21.73 34.85 -32.85
N ILE A 5 -22.91 34.30 -33.10
CA ILE A 5 -23.74 33.63 -32.08
C ILE A 5 -23.03 32.37 -31.55
N ILE A 6 -22.43 31.55 -32.43
CA ILE A 6 -21.68 30.35 -32.03
C ILE A 6 -20.46 30.71 -31.18
N LEU A 7 -19.70 31.75 -31.56
CA LEU A 7 -18.53 32.20 -30.80
C LEU A 7 -18.92 32.71 -29.40
N THR A 8 -20.05 33.42 -29.31
CA THR A 8 -20.55 33.98 -28.03
C THR A 8 -21.05 32.87 -27.10
N ILE A 9 -21.72 31.84 -27.64
CA ILE A 9 -22.17 30.66 -26.87
C ILE A 9 -20.97 29.84 -26.37
N TYR A 10 -19.93 29.67 -27.19
CA TYR A 10 -18.69 29.00 -26.76
C TYR A 10 -17.98 29.77 -25.65
N LEU A 11 -17.92 31.11 -25.74
CA LEU A 11 -17.29 31.94 -24.71
C LEU A 11 -18.06 31.89 -23.39
N LEU A 12 -19.40 31.93 -23.45
CA LEU A 12 -20.29 31.82 -22.27
C LEU A 12 -20.22 30.43 -21.62
N CYS A 13 -20.14 29.34 -22.39
CA CYS A 13 -20.02 28.00 -21.83
C CYS A 13 -18.69 27.80 -21.09
N ASN A 14 -17.60 28.35 -21.63
CA ASN A 14 -16.29 28.27 -20.99
C ASN A 14 -16.25 29.05 -19.67
N THR A 15 -16.84 30.26 -19.59
CA THR A 15 -16.85 31.04 -18.36
C THR A 15 -17.70 30.42 -17.26
N VAL A 16 -18.82 29.78 -17.60
CA VAL A 16 -19.67 29.07 -16.63
C VAL A 16 -18.94 27.82 -16.08
N ALA A 17 -18.26 27.06 -16.93
CA ALA A 17 -17.49 25.88 -16.51
C ALA A 17 -16.32 26.24 -15.57
N LEU A 18 -15.55 27.29 -15.90
CA LEU A 18 -14.46 27.79 -15.05
C LEU A 18 -14.97 28.27 -13.67
N ASN A 19 -16.11 28.96 -13.62
CA ASN A 19 -16.69 29.43 -12.37
C ASN A 19 -17.19 28.28 -11.48
N ALA A 20 -17.85 27.27 -12.07
CA ALA A 20 -18.30 26.08 -11.33
C ALA A 20 -17.13 25.27 -10.74
N GLN A 21 -16.06 25.07 -11.52
CA GLN A 21 -14.84 24.40 -11.05
C GLN A 21 -14.18 25.14 -9.89
N SER A 22 -14.14 26.48 -9.95
CA SER A 22 -13.58 27.31 -8.89
C SER A 22 -14.41 27.30 -7.59
N ALA A 23 -15.72 27.08 -7.68
CA ALA A 23 -16.61 26.99 -6.54
C ALA A 23 -16.48 25.62 -5.83
N ASP A 24 -16.33 24.55 -6.60
CA ASP A 24 -16.17 23.18 -6.10
C ASP A 24 -14.88 23.01 -5.28
N ILE A 25 -13.74 23.47 -5.81
CA ILE A 25 -12.45 23.47 -5.07
C ILE A 25 -12.56 24.26 -3.76
N LYS A 26 -13.19 25.44 -3.77
CA LYS A 26 -13.34 26.26 -2.54
C LYS A 26 -14.15 25.55 -1.47
N GLN A 27 -15.19 24.81 -1.87
CA GLN A 27 -16.00 24.02 -0.94
C GLN A 27 -15.20 22.85 -0.37
N ILE A 28 -14.44 22.13 -1.21
CA ILE A 28 -13.52 21.06 -0.78
C ILE A 28 -12.50 21.61 0.23
N GLU A 29 -11.84 22.72 -0.10
CA GLU A 29 -10.84 23.35 0.76
C GLU A 29 -11.43 23.86 2.08
N LYS A 30 -12.68 24.34 2.08
CA LYS A 30 -13.39 24.67 3.32
C LYS A 30 -13.61 23.42 4.18
N GLY A 31 -14.01 22.30 3.57
CA GLY A 31 -14.15 21.01 4.27
C GLY A 31 -12.84 20.54 4.88
N ILE A 32 -11.75 20.58 4.11
CA ILE A 32 -10.41 20.21 4.58
C ILE A 32 -9.95 21.11 5.72
N LYS A 33 -10.16 22.43 5.65
CA LYS A 33 -9.82 23.35 6.75
C LYS A 33 -10.55 23.04 8.05
N LEU A 34 -11.77 22.51 7.99
CA LEU A 34 -12.52 22.13 9.20
C LEU A 34 -11.99 20.84 9.83
N GLN A 35 -11.40 19.96 9.03
CA GLN A 35 -10.86 18.66 9.48
C GLN A 35 -9.39 18.75 9.86
N ALA A 36 -8.65 19.66 9.23
CA ALA A 36 -7.25 19.88 9.50
C ALA A 36 -7.03 20.56 10.85
N MET A 37 -6.09 20.02 11.63
CA MET A 37 -5.60 20.69 12.83
C MET A 37 -5.05 22.07 12.45
N GLU A 38 -5.51 23.09 13.20
CA GLU A 38 -5.21 24.51 12.93
C GLU A 38 -5.66 25.00 11.54
N GLY A 39 -6.50 24.25 10.83
CA GLY A 39 -6.94 24.58 9.46
C GLY A 39 -5.83 24.56 8.41
N LYS A 40 -4.68 23.92 8.69
CA LYS A 40 -3.51 23.91 7.81
C LYS A 40 -3.46 22.65 6.95
N TYR A 41 -3.25 22.84 5.65
CA TYR A 41 -3.08 21.74 4.70
C TYR A 41 -2.02 22.10 3.65
N GLN A 42 -1.49 21.07 3.00
CA GLN A 42 -0.70 21.18 1.78
C GLN A 42 -1.56 20.74 0.60
N LYS A 43 -1.42 21.43 -0.52
CA LYS A 43 -2.12 21.13 -1.78
C LYS A 43 -1.08 20.90 -2.86
N LYS A 44 -1.25 19.82 -3.62
CA LYS A 44 -0.49 19.57 -4.84
C LYS A 44 -1.47 19.47 -6.00
N ALA A 45 -1.24 20.29 -7.02
CA ALA A 45 -1.99 20.28 -8.27
C ALA A 45 -1.16 19.53 -9.33
N VAL A 46 -1.73 18.48 -9.91
CA VAL A 46 -1.05 17.59 -10.86
C VAL A 46 -2.09 16.84 -11.68
N ASP A 47 -1.85 16.63 -12.96
CA ASP A 47 -2.68 15.75 -13.80
C ASP A 47 -2.29 14.28 -13.50
N LEU A 48 -3.09 13.54 -12.73
CA LEU A 48 -2.73 12.20 -12.24
C LEU A 48 -2.98 11.11 -13.27
N ASN A 49 -4.03 11.25 -14.07
CA ASN A 49 -4.47 10.25 -15.05
C ASN A 49 -4.05 10.59 -16.50
N ASN A 50 -3.30 11.69 -16.70
CA ASN A 50 -2.84 12.23 -17.98
C ASN A 50 -3.98 12.56 -18.95
N ASP A 51 -5.11 13.06 -18.45
CA ASP A 51 -6.25 13.46 -19.27
C ASP A 51 -6.23 14.96 -19.66
N GLY A 52 -5.20 15.69 -19.25
CA GLY A 52 -5.02 17.12 -19.50
C GLY A 52 -5.77 18.04 -18.53
N GLN A 53 -6.52 17.49 -17.58
CA GLN A 53 -7.16 18.23 -16.50
C GLN A 53 -6.33 18.13 -15.21
N ILE A 54 -6.33 19.22 -14.44
CA ILE A 54 -5.57 19.27 -13.20
C ILE A 54 -6.37 18.64 -12.05
N ASP A 55 -5.81 17.58 -11.47
CA ASP A 55 -6.27 16.94 -10.24
C ASP A 55 -5.63 17.58 -9.01
N VAL A 56 -6.12 17.22 -7.83
CA VAL A 56 -5.59 17.76 -6.57
C VAL A 56 -5.39 16.67 -5.52
N ILE A 57 -4.23 16.75 -4.86
CA ILE A 57 -3.90 15.98 -3.68
C ILE A 57 -3.80 16.96 -2.51
N TYR A 58 -4.50 16.66 -1.44
CA TYR A 58 -4.42 17.37 -0.18
C TYR A 58 -3.79 16.48 0.87
N THR A 59 -2.84 17.02 1.63
CA THR A 59 -2.31 16.37 2.84
C THR A 59 -2.43 17.32 4.01
N TYR A 60 -2.88 16.82 5.15
CA TYR A 60 -3.10 17.65 6.33
C TYR A 60 -3.00 16.84 7.62
N GLN A 61 -2.73 17.51 8.73
CA GLN A 61 -2.76 16.88 10.04
C GLN A 61 -4.22 16.71 10.46
N CYS A 62 -4.70 15.49 10.65
CA CYS A 62 -6.09 15.17 11.03
C CYS A 62 -6.19 14.40 12.36
N GLY A 63 -5.05 14.23 13.05
CA GLY A 63 -4.85 13.33 14.18
C GLY A 63 -3.43 12.76 14.12
N GLU A 64 -3.19 11.63 14.76
CA GLU A 64 -1.96 10.84 14.58
C GLU A 64 -2.36 9.49 13.96
N PRO A 65 -2.23 9.31 12.63
CA PRO A 65 -1.32 10.01 11.70
C PRO A 65 -1.98 11.13 10.84
N LYS A 66 -1.26 11.65 9.82
CA LYS A 66 -1.79 12.62 8.83
C LYS A 66 -2.86 11.99 7.93
N CYS A 67 -3.64 12.82 7.24
CA CYS A 67 -4.62 12.38 6.25
C CYS A 67 -4.26 12.86 4.86
N VAL A 68 -4.52 12.00 3.87
CA VAL A 68 -4.43 12.33 2.44
C VAL A 68 -5.80 12.20 1.80
N GLU A 69 -6.17 13.20 1.02
CA GLU A 69 -7.33 13.15 0.14
C GLU A 69 -6.92 13.46 -1.30
N VAL A 70 -7.38 12.64 -2.23
CA VAL A 70 -7.12 12.82 -3.66
C VAL A 70 -8.43 13.00 -4.39
N TYR A 71 -8.50 14.03 -5.23
CA TYR A 71 -9.65 14.34 -6.04
C TYR A 71 -9.26 14.39 -7.52
N LEU A 72 -9.94 13.58 -8.34
CA LEU A 72 -9.81 13.65 -9.80
C LEU A 72 -10.79 14.67 -10.37
N ASN A 73 -10.34 15.42 -11.36
CA ASN A 73 -11.14 16.35 -12.13
C ASN A 73 -11.81 15.63 -13.31
N ILE A 74 -13.09 15.29 -13.15
CA ILE A 74 -13.85 14.55 -14.15
C ILE A 74 -14.79 15.52 -14.85
N GLY A 75 -14.30 16.14 -15.93
CA GLY A 75 -15.10 17.06 -16.74
C GLY A 75 -15.49 18.35 -15.99
N GLY A 76 -14.56 18.87 -15.19
CA GLY A 76 -14.75 20.10 -14.39
C GLY A 76 -15.30 19.88 -12.98
N VAL A 77 -15.60 18.63 -12.59
CA VAL A 77 -16.12 18.27 -11.26
C VAL A 77 -15.07 17.46 -10.51
N TYR A 78 -14.73 17.87 -9.29
CA TYR A 78 -13.74 17.17 -8.47
C TYR A 78 -14.39 16.04 -7.68
N LYS A 79 -14.02 14.80 -8.01
CA LYS A 79 -14.48 13.61 -7.32
C LYS A 79 -13.38 13.07 -6.41
N LYS A 80 -13.68 12.93 -5.11
CA LYS A 80 -12.78 12.25 -4.16
C LYS A 80 -12.63 10.78 -4.54
N VAL A 81 -11.39 10.33 -4.70
CA VAL A 81 -11.05 8.95 -5.08
C VAL A 81 -10.15 8.23 -4.10
N VAL A 82 -9.43 8.96 -3.24
CA VAL A 82 -8.65 8.40 -2.12
C VAL A 82 -8.91 9.26 -0.89
N ASN A 83 -9.09 8.61 0.27
CA ASN A 83 -9.22 9.25 1.57
C ASN A 83 -8.66 8.29 2.62
N GLU A 84 -7.44 8.52 3.07
CA GLU A 84 -6.73 7.57 3.95
C GLU A 84 -5.93 8.33 5.01
N PRO A 85 -5.85 7.80 6.25
CA PRO A 85 -4.76 8.14 7.14
C PRO A 85 -3.44 7.61 6.55
N PHE A 86 -2.32 8.29 6.79
CA PHE A 86 -1.01 7.83 6.31
C PHE A 86 0.14 8.34 7.19
N GLY A 87 1.14 7.48 7.39
CA GLY A 87 2.42 7.84 8.00
C GLY A 87 3.37 8.49 6.99
N SER A 88 3.52 7.87 5.81
CA SER A 88 4.28 8.44 4.71
C SER A 88 3.58 8.29 3.35
N SER A 89 3.83 9.23 2.45
CA SER A 89 3.25 9.28 1.10
C SER A 89 4.30 9.65 0.08
N LYS A 90 4.31 8.98 -1.07
CA LYS A 90 5.17 9.32 -2.20
C LYS A 90 4.39 9.22 -3.50
N LEU A 91 4.37 10.31 -4.27
CA LEU A 91 3.85 10.33 -5.63
C LEU A 91 5.01 10.05 -6.60
N ASP A 92 4.87 9.03 -7.44
CA ASP A 92 5.75 8.83 -8.59
C ASP A 92 5.15 9.55 -9.81
N GLU A 93 5.89 10.54 -10.32
CA GLU A 93 5.51 11.38 -11.45
C GLU A 93 6.37 11.13 -12.69
N THR A 94 7.35 10.22 -12.58
CA THR A 94 8.37 10.00 -13.61
C THR A 94 7.88 9.13 -14.76
N THR A 95 6.73 8.47 -14.59
CA THR A 95 6.16 7.55 -15.57
C THR A 95 4.88 8.14 -16.18
N SER A 96 4.50 7.60 -17.34
CA SER A 96 3.19 7.88 -17.95
C SER A 96 2.01 7.34 -17.15
N LYS A 97 2.26 6.69 -16.00
CA LYS A 97 1.25 6.14 -15.11
C LYS A 97 1.58 6.59 -13.69
N LYS A 98 1.15 7.81 -13.34
CA LYS A 98 1.43 8.36 -12.02
C LYS A 98 0.80 7.48 -10.94
N GLN A 99 1.55 7.24 -9.87
CA GLN A 99 1.15 6.34 -8.79
C GLN A 99 1.39 6.98 -7.44
N LEU A 100 0.40 6.88 -6.55
CA LEU A 100 0.51 7.32 -5.17
C LEU A 100 0.76 6.12 -4.26
N ARG A 101 1.95 6.08 -3.65
CA ARG A 101 2.30 5.09 -2.62
C ARG A 101 2.02 5.67 -1.23
N LEU A 102 1.28 4.93 -0.42
CA LEU A 102 1.00 5.25 0.98
C LEU A 102 1.55 4.15 1.89
N ILE A 103 2.18 4.56 2.98
CA ILE A 103 2.49 3.70 4.13
C ILE A 103 1.62 4.17 5.29
N LEU A 104 0.81 3.27 5.83
CA LEU A 104 -0.12 3.52 6.92
C LEU A 104 0.34 2.73 8.14
N TYR A 105 0.64 3.42 9.23
CA TYR A 105 0.86 2.78 10.53
C TYR A 105 -0.50 2.51 11.16
N HIS A 106 -0.73 1.28 11.61
CA HIS A 106 -1.95 0.98 12.37
C HIS A 106 -1.82 1.64 13.76
N CYS A 107 -2.79 2.48 14.15
CA CYS A 107 -2.91 3.21 15.42
C CYS A 107 -1.63 3.93 15.92
N CYS A 108 -1.59 5.27 15.86
CA CYS A 108 -0.59 6.12 16.53
C CYS A 108 0.90 5.76 16.30
N GLY A 109 1.24 4.92 15.32
CA GLY A 109 2.61 4.44 15.11
C GLY A 109 2.98 3.19 15.94
N GLU A 110 2.09 2.67 16.78
CA GLU A 110 2.40 1.62 17.74
C GLU A 110 2.24 0.19 17.20
N SER A 111 2.13 0.05 15.87
CA SER A 111 1.90 -1.24 15.25
C SER A 111 3.21 -1.89 14.79
N PRO A 112 3.42 -3.18 15.13
CA PRO A 112 4.53 -3.98 14.62
C PRO A 112 4.38 -4.33 13.13
N TYR A 113 3.27 -3.91 12.53
CA TYR A 113 3.00 -4.00 11.11
C TYR A 113 2.65 -2.64 10.52
N GLU A 114 3.01 -2.46 9.26
CA GLU A 114 2.63 -1.32 8.44
C GLU A 114 1.85 -1.80 7.21
N SER A 115 0.83 -1.01 6.85
CA SER A 115 0.05 -1.19 5.64
C SER A 115 0.69 -0.41 4.50
N ARG A 116 0.88 -1.07 3.36
CA ARG A 116 1.39 -0.45 2.14
C ARG A 116 0.33 -0.52 1.04
N ARG A 117 -0.01 0.65 0.51
CA ARG A 117 -0.98 0.81 -0.57
C ARG A 117 -0.35 1.53 -1.76
N LEU A 118 -0.68 1.07 -2.96
CA LEU A 118 -0.30 1.72 -4.21
C LEU A 118 -1.57 2.03 -4.99
N PHE A 119 -1.82 3.31 -5.25
CA PHE A 119 -2.94 3.77 -6.04
C PHE A 119 -2.46 4.20 -7.42
N GLY A 120 -3.00 3.59 -8.46
CA GLY A 120 -2.97 4.12 -9.82
C GLY A 120 -4.21 4.97 -10.08
N PHE A 121 -4.15 5.88 -11.05
CA PHE A 121 -5.28 6.76 -11.38
C PHE A 121 -5.80 6.45 -12.79
N GLY A 122 -7.04 5.97 -12.84
CA GLY A 122 -7.76 5.78 -14.09
C GLY A 122 -8.59 7.02 -14.45
N LYS A 123 -9.39 6.91 -15.51
CA LYS A 123 -10.20 8.02 -16.02
C LYS A 123 -11.13 8.63 -14.97
N ASN A 124 -11.79 7.82 -14.14
CA ASN A 124 -12.86 8.28 -13.23
C ASN A 124 -12.71 7.80 -11.77
N ALA A 125 -11.62 7.09 -11.46
CA ALA A 125 -11.41 6.45 -10.16
C ALA A 125 -9.92 6.17 -9.93
N ALA A 126 -9.54 6.08 -8.65
CA ALA A 126 -8.29 5.44 -8.26
C ALA A 126 -8.45 3.91 -8.32
N LEU A 127 -7.41 3.21 -8.76
CA LEU A 127 -7.27 1.77 -8.73
C LEU A 127 -6.29 1.41 -7.62
N LEU A 128 -6.70 0.57 -6.67
CA LEU A 128 -5.82 0.03 -5.64
C LEU A 128 -5.02 -1.12 -6.25
N GLU A 129 -3.78 -0.85 -6.64
CA GLU A 129 -2.90 -1.78 -7.37
C GLU A 129 -2.12 -2.69 -6.45
N GLU A 130 -1.71 -2.18 -5.29
CA GLU A 130 -1.14 -2.97 -4.20
C GLU A 130 -1.87 -2.65 -2.90
N ASN A 131 -2.17 -3.68 -2.10
CA ASN A 131 -2.71 -3.54 -0.76
C ASN A 131 -2.22 -4.70 0.11
N TYR A 132 -1.18 -4.44 0.89
CA TYR A 132 -0.54 -5.48 1.69
C TYR A 132 0.00 -4.94 3.00
N VAL A 133 0.33 -5.86 3.89
CA VAL A 133 0.92 -5.61 5.19
C VAL A 133 2.30 -6.22 5.25
N LEU A 134 3.21 -5.50 5.89
CA LEU A 134 4.59 -5.89 6.16
C LEU A 134 4.89 -5.65 7.64
N THR A 135 5.87 -6.36 8.19
CA THR A 135 6.44 -5.99 9.49
C THR A 135 7.05 -4.58 9.43
N ASN A 136 6.77 -3.77 10.43
CA ASN A 136 7.34 -2.43 10.60
C ASN A 136 8.82 -2.55 11.03
N ASP A 137 9.72 -1.86 10.33
CA ASP A 137 11.16 -1.92 10.59
C ASP A 137 11.56 -1.30 11.92
N GLU A 138 10.76 -0.35 12.44
CA GLU A 138 10.95 0.24 13.77
C GLU A 138 10.91 -0.81 14.90
N TYR A 139 10.24 -1.94 14.68
CA TYR A 139 10.12 -3.03 15.64
C TYR A 139 11.19 -4.11 15.46
N VAL A 140 12.04 -3.99 14.44
CA VAL A 140 13.04 -5.02 14.09
C VAL A 140 14.43 -4.54 14.48
N GLN A 141 14.91 -5.00 15.63
CA GLN A 141 16.25 -4.64 16.14
C GLN A 141 17.40 -5.23 15.32
N GLU A 142 17.15 -6.27 14.52
CA GLU A 142 18.17 -6.87 13.68
C GLU A 142 18.55 -5.90 12.54
N LYS A 143 19.69 -5.23 12.69
CA LYS A 143 20.23 -4.25 11.70
C LYS A 143 20.30 -4.75 10.26
N ASN A 144 20.43 -6.06 10.07
CA ASN A 144 20.56 -6.66 8.73
C ASN A 144 19.28 -7.38 8.29
N ALA A 145 18.17 -7.26 9.04
CA ALA A 145 16.92 -7.89 8.67
C ALA A 145 16.48 -7.41 7.29
N MET A 146 16.10 -8.37 6.46
CA MET A 146 15.69 -8.09 5.09
C MET A 146 14.18 -8.23 5.01
N LEU A 147 13.46 -7.13 5.28
CA LEU A 147 11.99 -7.13 5.27
C LEU A 147 11.42 -7.14 3.85
N LEU A 148 12.10 -6.45 2.93
CA LEU A 148 11.77 -6.40 1.52
C LEU A 148 12.91 -6.97 0.67
N PRO A 149 12.60 -7.56 -0.51
CA PRO A 149 13.62 -7.98 -1.43
C PRO A 149 14.29 -6.79 -2.12
N VAL A 150 15.55 -6.95 -2.52
CA VAL A 150 16.27 -5.95 -3.33
C VAL A 150 15.78 -5.97 -4.77
N VAL A 151 15.44 -7.15 -5.30
CA VAL A 151 15.01 -7.35 -6.68
C VAL A 151 13.73 -8.18 -6.68
N TYR A 152 12.71 -7.68 -7.39
CA TYR A 152 11.46 -8.40 -7.63
C TYR A 152 11.53 -9.20 -8.94
N LEU A 153 10.79 -10.31 -9.01
CA LEU A 153 10.57 -11.02 -10.26
C LEU A 153 9.80 -10.13 -11.25
N ALA A 154 10.21 -10.14 -12.51
CA ALA A 154 9.48 -9.42 -13.57
C ALA A 154 8.04 -9.94 -13.74
N THR A 155 7.85 -11.25 -13.55
CA THR A 155 6.54 -11.89 -13.54
C THR A 155 6.44 -12.74 -12.27
N PRO A 156 5.48 -12.44 -11.38
CA PRO A 156 5.22 -13.29 -10.22
C PRO A 156 4.88 -14.71 -10.65
N ARG A 157 5.27 -15.70 -9.85
CA ARG A 157 4.90 -17.11 -10.06
C ARG A 157 4.16 -17.65 -8.84
N PHE A 158 3.52 -18.81 -8.98
CA PHE A 158 2.77 -19.43 -7.90
C PHE A 158 3.42 -20.74 -7.45
N VAL A 159 3.43 -20.94 -6.14
CA VAL A 159 3.86 -22.19 -5.51
C VAL A 159 2.75 -22.74 -4.63
N ARG A 160 2.78 -24.05 -4.40
CA ARG A 160 1.94 -24.74 -3.44
C ARG A 160 2.76 -25.10 -2.21
N ASN A 161 2.26 -24.74 -1.03
CA ASN A 161 2.85 -25.18 0.24
C ASN A 161 2.58 -26.68 0.48
N THR A 162 3.62 -27.43 0.86
CA THR A 162 3.52 -28.90 1.03
C THR A 162 3.34 -29.35 2.47
N ILE A 163 3.59 -28.48 3.46
CA ILE A 163 3.48 -28.82 4.88
C ILE A 163 2.45 -27.95 5.59
N ASP A 164 1.81 -28.48 6.62
CA ASP A 164 0.90 -27.67 7.44
C ASP A 164 1.70 -26.81 8.44
N ASN A 165 1.07 -25.74 8.93
CA ASN A 165 1.67 -24.79 9.87
C ASN A 165 3.02 -24.23 9.39
N TYR A 166 3.13 -23.95 8.08
CA TYR A 166 4.40 -23.55 7.50
C TYR A 166 4.77 -22.10 7.84
N ASN A 167 5.97 -21.90 8.37
CA ASN A 167 6.44 -20.61 8.89
C ASN A 167 6.64 -19.55 7.79
N VAL A 168 5.94 -18.43 7.96
CA VAL A 168 6.20 -17.15 7.30
C VAL A 168 7.02 -16.29 8.24
N ARG A 169 8.07 -15.66 7.71
CA ARG A 169 9.03 -14.86 8.48
C ARG A 169 9.07 -13.43 7.98
N TYR A 170 9.40 -12.47 8.84
CA TYR A 170 9.63 -11.10 8.39
C TYR A 170 10.98 -10.96 7.64
N SER A 171 11.92 -11.88 7.85
CA SER A 171 13.26 -11.87 7.24
C SER A 171 13.72 -13.30 6.88
N PRO A 172 14.50 -13.47 5.80
CA PRO A 172 15.16 -14.75 5.49
C PRO A 172 16.35 -15.03 6.41
N ILE A 173 16.83 -14.06 7.19
CA ILE A 173 17.94 -14.28 8.13
C ILE A 173 17.38 -14.96 9.38
N ILE A 174 17.83 -16.19 9.66
CA ILE A 174 17.51 -16.90 10.90
C ILE A 174 18.71 -16.82 11.83
N LYS A 175 18.62 -16.02 12.89
CA LYS A 175 19.58 -16.12 13.99
C LYS A 175 19.12 -17.17 14.99
N ALA A 176 20.06 -17.99 15.47
CA ALA A 176 19.88 -18.73 16.71
C ALA A 176 19.96 -17.71 17.86
N THR A 177 18.85 -17.42 18.53
CA THR A 177 18.83 -16.55 19.69
C THR A 177 19.60 -17.24 20.82
N GLY A 178 20.85 -16.82 21.02
CA GLY A 178 21.57 -17.12 22.26
C GLY A 178 20.79 -16.48 23.41
N LYS A 179 20.46 -17.29 24.42
CA LYS A 179 19.58 -17.03 25.58
C LYS A 179 19.80 -15.77 26.43
N LYS A 180 20.53 -14.74 25.99
CA LYS A 180 20.69 -13.49 26.74
C LYS A 180 20.75 -12.29 25.81
N GLY A 181 19.67 -11.51 25.84
CA GLY A 181 19.71 -10.09 25.57
C GLY A 181 19.28 -9.68 24.18
N VAL A 182 18.02 -9.90 23.85
CA VAL A 182 17.32 -9.03 22.90
C VAL A 182 15.87 -8.97 23.39
N ASP A 183 15.35 -7.77 23.59
CA ASP A 183 13.90 -7.55 23.51
C ASP A 183 13.51 -7.83 22.06
N ASP A 184 13.42 -9.12 21.74
CA ASP A 184 13.08 -9.66 20.44
C ASP A 184 11.70 -9.14 20.07
N PHE A 185 11.45 -8.90 18.78
CA PHE A 185 10.14 -8.52 18.26
C PHE A 185 9.03 -9.34 18.95
N VAL A 186 8.31 -8.75 19.90
CA VAL A 186 7.42 -9.47 20.84
C VAL A 186 6.13 -9.94 20.16
N PHE A 187 5.98 -9.64 18.87
CA PHE A 187 4.79 -9.89 18.08
C PHE A 187 4.99 -11.05 17.08
N THR A 188 5.93 -11.95 17.35
CA THR A 188 6.08 -13.19 16.60
C THR A 188 5.14 -14.29 17.09
N CYS A 189 4.94 -15.30 16.25
CA CYS A 189 4.18 -16.48 16.62
C CYS A 189 4.84 -17.36 17.68
N GLU A 190 6.17 -17.25 17.79
CA GLU A 190 6.99 -17.94 18.78
C GLU A 190 8.01 -16.92 19.30
N GLU A 191 8.11 -16.76 20.62
CA GLU A 191 9.03 -15.83 21.27
C GLU A 191 10.47 -16.09 20.83
N GLY A 192 11.23 -15.02 20.57
CA GLY A 192 12.62 -15.13 20.12
C GLY A 192 12.80 -15.73 18.73
N THR A 193 11.76 -15.72 17.90
CA THR A 193 11.83 -16.09 16.49
C THR A 193 11.54 -14.89 15.59
N ASN A 194 11.62 -15.06 14.28
CA ASN A 194 11.15 -14.08 13.30
C ASN A 194 9.89 -14.54 12.55
N ILE A 195 9.17 -15.52 13.11
CA ILE A 195 7.97 -16.12 12.51
C ILE A 195 6.78 -15.19 12.79
N ILE A 196 6.12 -14.71 11.73
CA ILE A 196 5.01 -13.74 11.82
C ILE A 196 3.65 -14.33 11.46
N ALA A 197 3.63 -15.49 10.80
CA ALA A 197 2.42 -16.22 10.48
C ALA A 197 2.75 -17.69 10.17
N LYS A 198 1.72 -18.53 10.14
CA LYS A 198 1.80 -19.93 9.71
C LYS A 198 0.84 -20.16 8.55
N LEU A 199 1.19 -21.03 7.61
CA LEU A 199 0.39 -21.31 6.40
C LEU A 199 -0.23 -22.70 6.46
N LYS A 200 -1.44 -22.81 5.91
CA LYS A 200 -2.13 -24.08 5.70
C LYS A 200 -1.42 -24.90 4.64
N GLN A 201 -1.40 -26.22 4.80
CA GLN A 201 -1.00 -27.13 3.73
C GLN A 201 -1.82 -26.90 2.46
N LYS A 202 -1.23 -27.12 1.27
CA LYS A 202 -1.85 -26.98 -0.05
C LYS A 202 -2.32 -25.56 -0.42
N SER A 203 -2.02 -24.55 0.41
CA SER A 203 -2.24 -23.16 0.05
C SER A 203 -1.44 -22.79 -1.20
N THR A 204 -2.06 -22.03 -2.09
CA THR A 204 -1.41 -21.43 -3.26
C THR A 204 -0.89 -20.06 -2.88
N ILE A 205 0.40 -19.83 -3.10
CA ILE A 205 1.12 -18.66 -2.61
C ILE A 205 1.79 -17.97 -3.80
N LYS A 206 1.64 -16.65 -3.88
CA LYS A 206 2.27 -15.84 -4.92
C LYS A 206 3.69 -15.49 -4.51
N VAL A 207 4.66 -15.85 -5.33
CA VAL A 207 6.07 -15.51 -5.17
C VAL A 207 6.37 -14.23 -5.93
N LEU A 208 6.93 -13.26 -5.22
CA LEU A 208 7.27 -11.93 -5.73
C LEU A 208 8.77 -11.74 -5.94
N ALA A 209 9.61 -12.43 -5.15
CA ALA A 209 11.06 -12.37 -5.27
C ALA A 209 11.71 -13.65 -4.74
N GLU A 210 12.97 -13.85 -5.11
CA GLU A 210 13.78 -14.98 -4.67
C GLU A 210 15.14 -14.48 -4.16
N LYS A 211 15.64 -15.13 -3.12
CA LYS A 211 17.01 -14.98 -2.64
C LYS A 211 17.63 -16.37 -2.52
N VAL A 212 18.69 -16.62 -3.28
CA VAL A 212 19.40 -17.90 -3.27
C VAL A 212 20.68 -17.73 -2.46
N GLU A 213 20.82 -18.51 -1.39
CA GLU A 213 21.99 -18.55 -0.50
C GLU A 213 22.53 -19.98 -0.43
N ALA A 214 23.59 -20.28 -1.20
CA ALA A 214 24.25 -21.59 -1.26
C ALA A 214 23.27 -22.79 -1.40
N GLU A 215 22.79 -23.34 -0.29
CA GLU A 215 21.91 -24.50 -0.22
C GLU A 215 20.43 -24.16 0.04
N ARG A 216 20.10 -22.87 0.19
CA ARG A 216 18.78 -22.42 0.58
C ARG A 216 18.24 -21.35 -0.36
N THR A 217 17.05 -21.62 -0.89
CA THR A 217 16.24 -20.60 -1.56
C THR A 217 15.24 -20.03 -0.58
N TRP A 218 15.14 -18.72 -0.53
CA TRP A 218 14.13 -17.96 0.17
C TRP A 218 13.20 -17.29 -0.82
N LEU A 219 11.90 -17.37 -0.58
CA LEU A 219 10.86 -16.80 -1.42
C LEU A 219 10.21 -15.65 -0.65
N PHE A 220 10.24 -14.46 -1.22
CA PHE A 220 9.41 -13.36 -0.75
C PHE A 220 8.02 -13.52 -1.38
N VAL A 221 7.00 -13.56 -0.54
CA VAL A 221 5.66 -14.00 -0.93
C VAL A 221 4.57 -13.02 -0.54
N GLU A 222 3.46 -13.09 -1.26
CA GLU A 222 2.20 -12.43 -0.97
C GLU A 222 1.14 -13.49 -0.66
N ILE A 223 0.53 -13.38 0.52
CA ILE A 223 -0.29 -14.41 1.15
C ILE A 223 -1.69 -13.85 1.38
N GLU A 224 -2.69 -14.54 0.82
CA GLU A 224 -4.09 -14.26 1.10
C GLU A 224 -4.47 -14.72 2.52
N LYS A 225 -5.36 -13.98 3.21
CA LYS A 225 -5.81 -14.32 4.57
C LYS A 225 -6.32 -15.76 4.70
N SER A 226 -6.96 -16.29 3.65
CA SER A 226 -7.49 -17.66 3.61
C SER A 226 -6.40 -18.74 3.68
N ALA A 227 -5.17 -18.43 3.27
CA ALA A 227 -4.02 -19.34 3.30
C ALA A 227 -3.35 -19.41 4.68
N ILE A 228 -3.62 -18.47 5.59
CA ILE A 228 -3.04 -18.43 6.92
C ILE A 228 -3.69 -19.51 7.81
N ALA A 229 -2.87 -20.25 8.53
CA ALA A 229 -3.24 -21.27 9.51
C ALA A 229 -3.44 -20.64 10.90
N GLY A 230 -4.68 -20.22 11.17
CA GLY A 230 -5.07 -19.67 12.47
C GLY A 230 -4.41 -18.34 12.82
N GLU A 231 -4.64 -17.87 14.04
CA GLU A 231 -3.91 -16.75 14.63
C GLU A 231 -2.77 -17.31 15.47
N CYS A 232 -1.55 -16.82 15.26
CA CYS A 232 -0.40 -17.24 16.07
C CYS A 232 0.38 -16.10 16.71
N ASN A 233 0.19 -14.85 16.26
CA ASN A 233 0.75 -13.67 16.90
C ASN A 233 0.02 -13.40 18.24
N PRO A 234 0.72 -13.00 19.33
CA PRO A 234 0.08 -12.58 20.58
C PRO A 234 -0.90 -11.41 20.44
N VAL A 235 -0.82 -10.65 19.36
CA VAL A 235 -1.79 -9.60 19.01
C VAL A 235 -2.56 -9.99 17.76
N SER A 236 -3.89 -10.02 17.88
CA SER A 236 -4.80 -10.24 16.76
C SER A 236 -4.92 -8.95 15.94
N PHE A 237 -4.31 -8.95 14.76
CA PHE A 237 -4.47 -7.86 13.80
C PHE A 237 -5.40 -8.31 12.67
N ASP A 238 -6.55 -7.65 12.55
CA ASP A 238 -7.45 -7.86 11.41
C ASP A 238 -7.00 -6.98 10.23
N PHE A 239 -6.13 -7.52 9.37
CA PHE A 239 -5.72 -6.88 8.12
C PHE A 239 -6.81 -7.05 7.05
N LYS A 240 -8.01 -6.52 7.32
CA LYS A 240 -9.18 -6.69 6.47
C LYS A 240 -8.89 -6.24 5.03
N ASP A 241 -9.15 -7.15 4.08
CA ASP A 241 -8.94 -6.96 2.64
C ASP A 241 -7.48 -6.71 2.23
N GLN A 242 -6.51 -6.99 3.11
CA GLN A 242 -5.07 -6.86 2.82
C GLN A 242 -4.38 -8.22 2.83
N LYS A 243 -3.31 -8.30 2.04
CA LYS A 243 -2.48 -9.50 1.95
C LYS A 243 -1.27 -9.37 2.86
N LEU A 244 -0.81 -10.47 3.44
CA LEU A 244 0.45 -10.48 4.19
C LEU A 244 1.62 -10.66 3.22
N ARG A 245 2.69 -9.87 3.36
CA ARG A 245 3.96 -10.13 2.70
C ARG A 245 5.04 -10.53 3.70
N GLY A 246 5.90 -11.47 3.31
CA GLY A 246 6.98 -11.99 4.13
C GLY A 246 7.81 -13.03 3.39
N TRP A 247 8.66 -13.74 4.11
CA TRP A 247 9.62 -14.71 3.59
C TRP A 247 9.27 -16.14 4.01
N ILE A 248 9.35 -17.07 3.07
CA ILE A 248 9.27 -18.52 3.32
C ILE A 248 10.49 -19.21 2.72
N SER A 249 10.87 -20.38 3.23
CA SER A 249 11.87 -21.22 2.56
C SER A 249 11.27 -21.87 1.29
N GLY A 250 12.07 -22.03 0.24
CA GLY A 250 11.64 -22.76 -0.95
C GLY A 250 11.52 -24.28 -0.74
N LYS A 251 12.14 -24.81 0.33
CA LYS A 251 12.25 -26.27 0.60
C LYS A 251 10.90 -26.99 0.70
N PHE A 252 9.87 -26.32 1.19
CA PHE A 252 8.54 -26.91 1.43
C PHE A 252 7.50 -26.37 0.46
N THR A 253 7.92 -26.10 -0.77
CA THR A 253 7.06 -25.56 -1.81
C THR A 253 7.25 -26.32 -3.13
N GLU A 254 6.15 -26.48 -3.86
CA GLU A 254 6.14 -27.06 -5.21
C GLU A 254 5.67 -26.03 -6.22
N ASN A 255 6.31 -25.99 -7.40
CA ASN A 255 5.85 -25.13 -8.49
C ASN A 255 4.48 -25.58 -8.98
N ILE A 256 3.55 -24.63 -9.12
CA ILE A 256 2.29 -24.88 -9.80
C ILE A 256 2.55 -24.58 -11.27
N ALA A 257 2.58 -25.61 -12.13
CA ALA A 257 2.61 -25.38 -13.57
C ALA A 257 1.37 -24.59 -13.97
N GLU A 258 1.56 -23.50 -14.72
CA GLU A 258 0.43 -22.89 -15.42
C GLU A 258 -0.17 -23.94 -16.35
N LYS A 259 -1.43 -24.30 -16.11
CA LYS A 259 -2.19 -25.02 -17.12
C LYS A 259 -2.33 -24.06 -18.30
N LYS A 260 -1.50 -24.29 -19.33
CA LYS A 260 -1.67 -23.71 -20.66
C LYS A 260 -3.02 -24.12 -21.24
#